data_AF-W7IJJ7-F1
#
_entry.id   AF-W7IJJ7-F1
#
_cell.length_a   1.000
_cell.length_b   1.000
_cell.length_c   1.000
_cell.angle_alpha   90.00
_cell.angle_beta   90.00
_cell.angle_gamma   90.00
#
_symmetry.space_group_name_H-M   'P 1'
#
loop_
_entity.id
_entity.type
_entity.pdbx_description
1 polymer ?
#
loop_
_entity_poly.entity_id
_entity_poly.type
_entity_poly.pdbx_seq_one_letter_code
_entity_poly.pdbx_strand_id
1 'polypeptide(L)'
;MIHPAPGRPSRDPGSFARGRAEAVRAEGVERMRAGRTVASFARDSGDRRDLLSMLDLPDPDAEPDTAPAYDAHALSAALDAYVRAVATTVGVPPEGVTCEVTDTATAYLALSRRVPEHPGRDLMLLWTECQGWAVSVETRPVEPAIVLARLGGDPVPPPLSVAGLVAHALHPDGPPPAQPVTPLDRSALVERLSRYLR
;
A
#
# COMPACT_ATOMS: atom_id res chain seq x y z
N MET A 1 -41.62 28.76 -10.08
CA MET A 1 -40.27 29.16 -9.62
C MET A 1 -39.57 27.91 -9.14
N ILE A 2 -38.55 27.44 -9.87
CA ILE A 2 -37.78 26.24 -9.53
C ILE A 2 -36.54 26.74 -8.78
N HIS A 3 -36.38 26.33 -7.52
CA HIS A 3 -35.16 26.62 -6.76
C HIS A 3 -33.99 25.77 -7.30
N PRO A 4 -32.79 26.35 -7.48
CA PRO A 4 -31.61 25.56 -7.78
C PRO A 4 -31.22 24.74 -6.54
N ALA A 5 -30.89 23.47 -6.75
CA ALA A 5 -30.37 22.61 -5.70
C ALA A 5 -29.01 23.15 -5.20
N PRO A 6 -28.70 23.04 -3.89
CA PRO A 6 -27.44 23.50 -3.36
C PRO A 6 -26.29 22.71 -4.00
N GLY A 7 -25.28 23.44 -4.50
CA GLY A 7 -24.05 22.86 -5.03
C GLY A 7 -23.41 21.94 -4.01
N ARG A 8 -23.13 20.70 -4.42
CA ARG A 8 -22.43 19.73 -3.56
C ARG A 8 -21.07 20.31 -3.14
N PRO A 9 -20.68 20.18 -1.87
CA PRO A 9 -19.34 20.54 -1.46
C PRO A 9 -18.33 19.68 -2.23
N SER A 10 -17.34 20.34 -2.84
CA SER A 10 -16.18 19.71 -3.44
C SER A 10 -15.51 18.86 -2.35
N ARG A 11 -15.62 17.54 -2.45
CA ARG A 11 -14.83 16.64 -1.60
C ARG A 11 -13.38 16.80 -2.02
N ASP A 12 -12.53 17.23 -1.10
CA ASP A 12 -11.10 17.21 -1.29
C ASP A 12 -10.63 15.74 -1.33
N PRO A 13 -10.23 15.20 -2.49
CA PRO A 13 -9.83 13.81 -2.62
C PRO A 13 -8.62 13.47 -1.72
N GLY A 14 -7.79 14.47 -1.39
CA GLY A 14 -6.56 14.28 -0.61
C GLY A 14 -6.77 14.05 0.89
N SER A 15 -7.93 14.45 1.45
CA SER A 15 -8.15 14.36 2.91
C SER A 15 -8.31 12.92 3.40
N PHE A 16 -8.91 12.04 2.60
CA PHE A 16 -9.13 10.63 2.97
C PHE A 16 -7.89 9.78 2.73
N ALA A 17 -7.15 10.09 1.66
CA ALA A 17 -5.83 9.55 1.36
C ALA A 17 -4.86 9.72 2.53
N ARG A 18 -4.76 10.95 3.05
CA ARG A 18 -3.87 11.27 4.17
C ARG A 18 -4.22 10.49 5.43
N GLY A 19 -5.50 10.45 5.80
CA GLY A 19 -5.97 9.71 6.98
C GLY A 19 -5.74 8.20 6.90
N ARG A 20 -5.83 7.60 5.70
CA ARG A 20 -5.52 6.17 5.49
C ARG A 20 -4.03 5.87 5.55
N ALA A 21 -3.17 6.77 5.03
CA ALA A 21 -1.73 6.63 5.22
C ALA A 21 -1.40 6.58 6.72
N GLU A 22 -2.04 7.40 7.55
CA GLU A 22 -1.85 7.34 9.00
C GLU A 22 -2.39 6.04 9.62
N ALA A 23 -3.51 5.50 9.12
CA ALA A 23 -4.08 4.25 9.61
C ALA A 23 -3.23 3.02 9.26
N VAL A 24 -2.71 2.93 8.02
CA VAL A 24 -1.76 1.88 7.61
C VAL A 24 -0.46 2.00 8.41
N ARG A 25 0.00 3.23 8.67
CA ARG A 25 1.13 3.47 9.58
C ARG A 25 0.85 3.00 11.00
N ALA A 26 -0.33 3.32 11.55
CA ALA A 26 -0.72 2.92 12.89
C ALA A 26 -0.79 1.39 13.02
N GLU A 27 -1.35 0.70 12.03
CA GLU A 27 -1.41 -0.77 11.99
C GLU A 27 0.00 -1.40 11.93
N GLY A 28 0.91 -0.85 11.12
CA GLY A 28 2.31 -1.27 11.09
C GLY A 28 3.04 -1.06 12.42
N VAL A 29 2.82 0.10 13.07
CA VAL A 29 3.37 0.43 14.40
C VAL A 29 2.80 -0.50 15.47
N GLU A 30 1.51 -0.81 15.44
CA GLU A 30 0.87 -1.74 16.38
C GLU A 30 1.42 -3.16 16.20
N ARG A 31 1.56 -3.64 14.97
CA ARG A 31 2.20 -4.94 14.68
C ARG A 31 3.64 -5.00 15.18
N MET A 32 4.42 -3.92 15.01
CA MET A 32 5.79 -3.84 15.51
C MET A 32 5.85 -3.82 17.04
N ARG A 33 4.93 -3.11 17.72
CA ARG A 33 4.81 -3.13 19.18
C ARG A 33 4.40 -4.51 19.69
N ALA A 34 3.46 -5.18 19.02
CA ALA A 34 3.07 -6.54 19.32
C ALA A 34 4.25 -7.50 19.16
N GLY A 35 5.03 -7.36 18.09
CA GLY A 35 6.29 -8.10 17.87
C GLY A 35 7.27 -7.93 19.04
N ARG A 36 7.51 -6.69 19.50
CA ARG A 36 8.33 -6.39 20.70
C ARG A 36 7.81 -7.03 21.98
N THR A 37 6.51 -6.95 22.21
CA THR A 37 5.91 -7.58 23.39
C THR A 37 6.09 -9.10 23.35
N VAL A 38 5.83 -9.75 22.22
CA VAL A 38 5.99 -11.20 22.07
C VAL A 38 7.46 -11.63 22.18
N ALA A 39 8.38 -10.90 21.55
CA ALA A 39 9.81 -11.16 21.65
C ALA A 39 10.32 -11.09 23.10
N SER A 40 9.75 -10.20 23.94
CA SER A 40 10.12 -10.09 25.36
C SER A 40 9.74 -11.31 26.21
N PHE A 41 8.83 -12.18 25.72
CA PHE A 41 8.44 -13.42 26.39
C PHE A 41 9.23 -14.66 25.92
N ALA A 42 10.05 -14.53 24.88
CA ALA A 42 10.84 -15.63 24.36
C ALA A 42 12.00 -16.01 25.30
N ARG A 43 12.27 -17.31 25.44
CA ARG A 43 13.38 -17.80 26.26
C ARG A 43 14.74 -17.69 25.57
N ASP A 44 14.74 -17.82 24.25
CA ASP A 44 15.92 -17.73 23.40
C ASP A 44 15.56 -17.28 21.97
N SER A 45 16.56 -17.18 21.10
CA SER A 45 16.37 -16.67 19.73
C SER A 45 15.65 -17.64 18.78
N GLY A 46 15.66 -18.95 19.06
CA GLY A 46 14.87 -19.93 18.32
C GLY A 46 13.39 -19.82 18.70
N ASP A 47 13.11 -19.83 20.00
CA ASP A 47 11.77 -19.65 20.58
C ASP A 47 11.12 -18.33 20.11
N ARG A 48 11.88 -17.23 20.08
CA ARG A 48 11.45 -15.94 19.53
C ARG A 48 10.98 -16.04 18.08
N ARG A 49 11.79 -16.67 17.22
CA ARG A 49 11.48 -16.79 15.79
C ARG A 49 10.22 -17.61 15.57
N ASP A 50 10.06 -18.70 16.31
CA ASP A 50 8.89 -19.57 16.21
C ASP A 50 7.61 -18.84 16.65
N LEU A 51 7.64 -18.13 17.78
CA LEU A 51 6.49 -17.37 18.29
C LEU A 51 6.05 -16.24 17.34
N LEU A 52 7.01 -15.50 16.80
CA LEU A 52 6.72 -14.42 15.85
C LEU A 52 6.18 -14.97 14.52
N SER A 53 6.71 -16.09 14.03
CA SER A 53 6.21 -16.77 12.83
C SER A 53 4.80 -17.32 13.02
N MET A 54 4.48 -17.87 14.19
CA MET A 54 3.14 -18.37 14.49
C MET A 54 2.07 -17.27 14.47
N LEU A 55 2.47 -16.04 14.78
CA LEU A 55 1.57 -14.88 14.89
C LEU A 55 1.67 -13.93 13.69
N ASP A 56 2.48 -14.26 12.69
CA ASP A 56 2.75 -13.38 11.54
C ASP A 56 3.17 -11.96 11.98
N LEU A 57 4.05 -11.91 12.98
CA LEU A 57 4.59 -10.69 13.56
C LEU A 57 6.05 -10.46 13.12
N PRO A 58 6.45 -9.20 12.89
CA PRO A 58 7.83 -8.87 12.56
C PRO A 58 8.76 -9.09 13.77
N ASP A 59 9.99 -9.56 13.52
CA ASP A 59 11.03 -9.67 14.55
C ASP A 59 11.65 -8.30 14.84
N PRO A 60 11.51 -7.76 16.06
CA PRO A 60 11.99 -6.43 16.41
C PRO A 60 13.51 -6.39 16.65
N ASP A 61 14.10 -7.54 16.98
CA ASP A 61 15.54 -7.73 17.25
C ASP A 61 16.14 -8.68 16.21
N ALA A 62 15.47 -8.87 15.07
CA ALA A 62 16.24 -9.11 13.86
C ALA A 62 17.20 -7.94 13.81
N GLU A 63 18.49 -8.21 14.06
CA GLU A 63 19.56 -7.25 13.76
C GLU A 63 19.14 -6.62 12.44
N PRO A 64 18.90 -5.29 12.39
CA PRO A 64 18.72 -4.65 11.10
C PRO A 64 19.91 -5.15 10.35
N ASP A 65 19.64 -5.93 9.30
CA ASP A 65 20.70 -6.52 8.51
C ASP A 65 21.72 -5.40 8.37
N THR A 66 22.99 -5.66 8.67
CA THR A 66 24.03 -4.69 8.34
C THR A 66 24.14 -4.57 6.80
N ALA A 67 23.06 -4.89 6.06
CA ALA A 67 22.54 -4.07 4.99
C ALA A 67 22.99 -2.62 5.20
N PRO A 68 23.69 -2.04 4.21
CA PRO A 68 24.05 -0.65 4.27
C PRO A 68 22.78 0.13 4.61
N ALA A 69 22.90 1.16 5.45
CA ALA A 69 21.81 2.11 5.64
C ALA A 69 21.32 2.51 4.24
N TYR A 70 20.22 1.90 3.80
CA TYR A 70 19.68 2.19 2.48
C TYR A 70 19.39 3.69 2.54
N ASP A 71 19.77 4.39 1.49
CA ASP A 71 19.51 5.81 1.48
C ASP A 71 17.99 5.99 1.40
N ALA A 72 17.36 6.35 2.53
CA ALA A 72 15.92 6.55 2.62
C ALA A 72 15.47 7.62 1.61
N HIS A 73 16.36 8.55 1.26
CA HIS A 73 16.13 9.50 0.18
C HIS A 73 16.11 8.80 -1.18
N ALA A 74 17.03 7.89 -1.45
CA ALA A 74 17.04 7.07 -2.67
C ALA A 74 15.78 6.19 -2.77
N LEU A 75 15.34 5.58 -1.67
CA LEU A 75 14.09 4.82 -1.65
C LEU A 75 12.88 5.71 -1.93
N SER A 76 12.80 6.88 -1.31
CA SER A 76 11.72 7.84 -1.56
C SER A 76 11.70 8.31 -3.01
N ALA A 77 12.86 8.62 -3.60
CA ALA A 77 12.97 9.07 -4.99
C ALA A 77 12.59 7.95 -5.97
N ALA A 78 13.08 6.73 -5.73
CA ALA A 78 12.78 5.57 -6.56
C ALA A 78 11.30 5.18 -6.48
N LEU A 79 10.70 5.23 -5.29
CA LEU A 79 9.27 5.00 -5.08
C LEU A 79 8.43 6.05 -5.79
N ASP A 80 8.74 7.35 -5.63
CA ASP A 80 8.02 8.43 -6.32
C ASP A 80 8.06 8.23 -7.84
N ALA A 81 9.22 7.91 -8.41
CA ALA A 81 9.36 7.66 -9.85
C ALA A 81 8.53 6.47 -10.33
N TYR A 82 8.56 5.35 -9.61
CA TYR A 82 7.74 4.18 -9.93
C TYR A 82 6.25 4.49 -9.84
N VAL A 83 5.81 5.13 -8.75
CA VAL A 83 4.40 5.46 -8.53
C VAL A 83 3.90 6.45 -9.58
N ARG A 84 4.72 7.40 -10.04
CA ARG A 84 4.40 8.26 -11.19
C ARG A 84 4.22 7.48 -12.49
N ALA A 85 5.06 6.47 -12.74
CA ALA A 85 4.90 5.61 -13.90
C ALA A 85 3.59 4.80 -13.84
N VAL A 86 3.24 4.29 -12.65
CA VAL A 86 1.95 3.63 -12.40
C VAL A 86 0.79 4.60 -12.60
N ALA A 87 0.84 5.80 -12.01
CA ALA A 87 -0.19 6.82 -12.13
C ALA A 87 -0.44 7.20 -13.60
N THR A 88 0.64 7.42 -14.36
CA THR A 88 0.57 7.69 -15.81
C THR A 88 -0.12 6.55 -16.56
N THR A 89 0.23 5.30 -16.24
CA THR A 89 -0.31 4.12 -16.93
C THR A 89 -1.79 3.88 -16.59
N VAL A 90 -2.19 4.15 -15.34
CA VAL A 90 -3.57 3.98 -14.87
C VAL A 90 -4.47 5.18 -15.26
N GLY A 91 -3.87 6.34 -15.55
CA GLY A 91 -4.57 7.59 -15.86
C GLY A 91 -4.95 8.40 -14.62
N VAL A 92 -4.17 8.31 -13.54
CA VAL A 92 -4.34 9.11 -12.32
C VAL A 92 -3.50 10.38 -12.44
N PRO A 93 -4.07 11.57 -12.21
CA PRO A 93 -3.31 12.82 -12.26
C PRO A 93 -2.34 12.91 -11.07
N PRO A 94 -1.21 13.64 -11.18
CA PRO A 94 -0.19 13.71 -10.13
C PRO A 94 -0.70 14.15 -8.75
N GLU A 95 -1.75 14.98 -8.71
CA GLU A 95 -2.38 15.47 -7.48
C GLU A 95 -3.12 14.37 -6.72
N GLY A 96 -3.49 13.28 -7.41
CA GLY A 96 -4.12 12.10 -6.83
C GLY A 96 -3.13 11.07 -6.32
N VAL A 97 -1.83 11.40 -6.27
CA VAL A 97 -0.74 10.47 -5.92
C VAL A 97 -0.05 10.92 -4.64
N THR A 98 0.13 9.98 -3.71
CA THR A 98 0.91 10.20 -2.49
C THR A 98 1.81 8.99 -2.23
N CYS A 99 3.06 9.22 -1.83
CA CYS A 99 3.95 8.18 -1.32
C CYS A 99 4.65 8.65 -0.05
N GLU A 100 4.97 7.71 0.83
CA GLU A 100 5.64 7.96 2.11
C GLU A 100 6.63 6.83 2.39
N VAL A 101 7.84 7.19 2.84
CA VAL A 101 8.87 6.24 3.29
C VAL A 101 9.21 6.58 4.73
N THR A 102 8.80 5.70 5.65
CA THR A 102 9.10 5.78 7.08
C THR A 102 9.58 4.40 7.58
N ASP A 103 8.98 3.89 8.66
CA ASP A 103 9.11 2.50 9.10
C ASP A 103 8.49 1.53 8.10
N THR A 104 7.66 2.01 7.15
CA THR A 104 7.15 1.23 6.01
C THR A 104 7.03 2.15 4.79
N ALA A 105 7.45 1.66 3.62
CA ALA A 105 7.22 2.36 2.36
C ALA A 105 5.79 2.09 1.85
N THR A 106 5.06 3.15 1.53
CA THR A 106 3.66 3.09 1.10
C THR A 106 3.37 4.05 -0.05
N ALA A 107 2.39 3.70 -0.89
CA ALA A 107 1.86 4.61 -1.91
C ALA A 107 0.35 4.49 -2.05
N TYR A 108 -0.26 5.59 -2.47
CA TYR A 108 -1.69 5.76 -2.65
C TYR A 108 -1.96 6.47 -3.97
N LEU A 109 -2.95 5.99 -4.72
CA LEU A 109 -3.50 6.68 -5.88
C LEU A 109 -5.03 6.72 -5.83
N ALA A 110 -5.59 7.93 -5.91
CA ALA A 110 -7.04 8.14 -6.00
C ALA A 110 -7.55 7.71 -7.38
N LEU A 111 -8.44 6.72 -7.44
CA LEU A 111 -9.09 6.29 -8.68
C LEU A 111 -10.47 6.95 -8.74
N SER A 112 -10.67 7.94 -9.61
CA SER A 112 -12.00 8.56 -9.84
C SER A 112 -12.97 7.63 -10.61
N ARG A 113 -13.06 6.37 -10.20
CA ARG A 113 -13.90 5.31 -10.74
C ARG A 113 -14.72 4.71 -9.62
N ARG A 114 -15.86 4.12 -9.97
CA ARG A 114 -16.81 3.53 -9.01
C ARG A 114 -17.26 2.17 -9.48
N VAL A 115 -17.64 1.33 -8.53
CA VAL A 115 -18.25 0.03 -8.79
C VAL A 115 -19.71 0.04 -8.32
N PRO A 116 -20.63 -0.65 -9.01
CA PRO A 116 -22.05 -0.68 -8.65
C PRO A 116 -22.34 -1.14 -7.22
N GLU A 117 -21.51 -2.03 -6.68
CA GLU A 117 -21.64 -2.63 -5.35
C GLU A 117 -21.37 -1.61 -4.22
N HIS A 118 -20.69 -0.50 -4.54
CA HIS A 118 -20.33 0.56 -3.58
C HIS A 118 -20.69 1.95 -4.13
N PRO A 119 -22.00 2.26 -4.25
CA PRO A 119 -22.44 3.49 -4.86
C PRO A 119 -21.96 4.73 -4.08
N GLY A 120 -21.47 5.73 -4.82
CA GLY A 120 -21.03 7.01 -4.24
C GLY A 120 -19.68 6.99 -3.53
N ARG A 121 -18.94 5.88 -3.65
CA ARG A 121 -17.57 5.72 -3.16
C ARG A 121 -16.64 5.52 -4.34
N ASP A 122 -15.59 6.33 -4.39
CA ASP A 122 -14.54 6.15 -5.39
C ASP A 122 -13.65 4.97 -5.00
N LEU A 123 -12.82 4.51 -5.93
CA LEU A 123 -11.82 3.49 -5.64
C LEU A 123 -10.50 4.16 -5.30
N MET A 124 -9.59 3.41 -4.70
CA MET A 124 -8.19 3.78 -4.69
C MET A 124 -7.30 2.56 -4.86
N LEU A 125 -6.09 2.85 -5.28
CA LEU A 125 -5.00 1.91 -5.39
C LEU A 125 -4.04 2.14 -4.23
N LEU A 126 -3.70 1.08 -3.49
CA LEU A 126 -2.70 1.14 -2.41
C LEU A 126 -1.56 0.19 -2.69
N TRP A 127 -0.39 0.63 -2.30
CA TRP A 127 0.81 -0.16 -2.29
C TRP A 127 1.46 -0.12 -0.92
N THR A 128 1.95 -1.27 -0.47
CA THR A 128 2.90 -1.35 0.64
C THR A 128 4.04 -2.27 0.25
N GLU A 129 5.24 -2.02 0.78
CA GLU A 129 6.40 -2.88 0.52
C GLU A 129 6.16 -4.35 0.93
N CYS A 130 5.30 -4.61 1.91
CA CYS A 130 4.99 -5.96 2.40
C CYS A 130 3.87 -6.66 1.62
N GLN A 131 2.88 -5.93 1.09
CA GLN A 131 1.66 -6.51 0.54
C GLN A 131 1.40 -6.17 -0.93
N GLY A 132 2.30 -5.41 -1.56
CA GLY A 132 2.19 -5.00 -2.95
C GLY A 132 0.93 -4.20 -3.24
N TRP A 133 0.45 -4.29 -4.47
CA TRP A 133 -0.69 -3.49 -4.96
C TRP A 133 -2.05 -4.12 -4.62
N ALA A 134 -2.98 -3.28 -4.15
CA ALA A 134 -4.39 -3.62 -3.99
C ALA A 134 -5.30 -2.50 -4.48
N VAL A 135 -6.43 -2.89 -5.09
CA VAL A 135 -7.55 -1.98 -5.38
C VAL A 135 -8.55 -2.11 -4.26
N SER A 136 -8.97 -0.99 -3.71
CA SER A 136 -9.95 -0.94 -2.62
C SER A 136 -10.95 0.17 -2.83
N VAL A 137 -12.07 0.08 -2.12
CA VAL A 137 -13.01 1.18 -2.00
C VAL A 137 -12.42 2.28 -1.12
N GLU A 138 -12.68 3.54 -1.48
CA GLU A 138 -12.35 4.68 -0.65
C GLU A 138 -13.17 4.70 0.64
N THR A 139 -12.45 4.53 1.74
CA THR A 139 -12.99 4.46 3.10
C THR A 139 -12.52 5.61 3.97
N ARG A 140 -13.35 5.94 4.96
CA ARG A 140 -12.93 6.86 6.02
C ARG A 140 -11.79 6.20 6.82
N PRO A 141 -10.91 6.98 7.46
CA PRO A 141 -9.73 6.43 8.14
C PRO A 141 -10.03 5.36 9.21
N VAL A 142 -11.19 5.46 9.86
CA VAL A 142 -11.66 4.53 10.90
C VAL A 142 -12.48 3.35 10.36
N GLU A 143 -12.75 3.32 9.06
CA GLU A 143 -13.47 2.22 8.42
C GLU A 143 -12.48 1.17 7.90
N PRO A 144 -12.76 -0.13 8.09
CA PRO A 144 -11.94 -1.19 7.53
C PRO A 144 -11.85 -1.06 6.00
N ALA A 145 -10.67 -1.35 5.45
CA ALA A 145 -10.46 -1.34 4.02
C ALA A 145 -11.30 -2.43 3.35
N ILE A 146 -12.04 -2.06 2.30
CA ILE A 146 -12.77 -3.01 1.46
C ILE A 146 -11.92 -3.25 0.22
N VAL A 147 -11.13 -4.32 0.23
CA VAL A 147 -10.25 -4.71 -0.88
C VAL A 147 -11.07 -5.47 -1.94
N LEU A 148 -11.03 -4.99 -3.18
CA LEU A 148 -11.71 -5.61 -4.31
C LEU A 148 -10.80 -6.59 -5.04
N ALA A 149 -9.51 -6.25 -5.16
CA ALA A 149 -8.52 -7.10 -5.80
C ALA A 149 -7.12 -6.81 -5.25
N ARG A 150 -6.24 -7.82 -5.28
CA ARG A 150 -4.81 -7.70 -4.94
C ARG A 150 -3.97 -8.30 -6.05
N LEU A 151 -2.82 -7.70 -6.33
CA LEU A 151 -1.82 -8.25 -7.22
C LEU A 151 -0.74 -8.94 -6.38
N GLY A 152 -0.68 -10.26 -6.52
CA GLY A 152 0.31 -11.11 -5.88
C GLY A 152 1.68 -11.13 -6.56
N GLY A 153 2.62 -11.87 -5.97
CA GLY A 153 3.94 -12.12 -6.56
C GLY A 153 4.93 -10.99 -6.32
N ASP A 154 5.30 -10.29 -7.40
CA ASP A 154 6.30 -9.21 -7.35
C ASP A 154 5.72 -7.97 -6.62
N PRO A 155 6.38 -7.44 -5.56
CA PRO A 155 5.94 -6.21 -4.92
C PRO A 155 6.10 -4.99 -5.84
N VAL A 156 6.99 -5.02 -6.84
CA VAL A 156 7.20 -3.93 -7.81
C VAL A 156 6.88 -4.41 -9.24
N PRO A 157 5.61 -4.76 -9.52
CA PRO A 157 5.23 -5.27 -10.83
C PRO A 157 5.29 -4.17 -11.89
N PRO A 158 5.34 -4.50 -13.18
CA PRO A 158 5.25 -3.51 -14.25
C PRO A 158 3.97 -2.65 -14.14
N PRO A 159 4.01 -1.35 -14.45
CA PRO A 159 2.84 -0.46 -14.39
C PRO A 159 1.61 -0.99 -15.14
N LEU A 160 1.81 -1.69 -16.26
CA LEU A 160 0.72 -2.31 -17.02
C LEU A 160 0.01 -3.42 -16.26
N SER A 161 0.71 -4.19 -15.44
CA SER A 161 0.11 -5.22 -14.58
C SER A 161 -0.80 -4.59 -13.53
N VAL A 162 -0.41 -3.42 -13.00
CA VAL A 162 -1.22 -2.65 -12.05
C VAL A 162 -2.46 -2.07 -12.73
N ALA A 163 -2.34 -1.59 -13.97
CA ALA A 163 -3.51 -1.17 -14.76
C ALA A 163 -4.46 -2.33 -15.05
N GLY A 164 -3.93 -3.53 -15.32
CA GLY A 164 -4.72 -4.77 -15.45
C GLY A 164 -5.47 -5.13 -14.17
N LEU A 165 -4.83 -4.98 -13.00
CA LEU A 165 -5.50 -5.14 -11.70
C LEU A 165 -6.68 -4.16 -11.54
N VAL A 166 -6.49 -2.89 -11.90
CA VAL A 166 -7.57 -1.88 -11.86
C VAL A 166 -8.71 -2.25 -12.80
N ALA A 167 -8.41 -2.71 -14.02
CA ALA A 167 -9.42 -3.14 -14.97
C ALA A 167 -10.22 -4.35 -14.44
N HIS A 168 -9.54 -5.34 -13.86
CA HIS A 168 -10.19 -6.49 -13.24
C HIS A 168 -11.08 -6.10 -12.05
N ALA A 169 -10.65 -5.15 -11.22
CA ALA A 169 -11.49 -4.68 -10.10
C ALA A 169 -12.76 -3.96 -10.56
N LEU A 170 -12.77 -3.39 -11.77
CA LEU A 170 -13.96 -2.75 -12.36
C LEU A 170 -14.86 -3.77 -13.07
N HIS A 171 -14.25 -4.83 -13.63
CA HIS A 171 -14.90 -5.88 -14.41
C HIS A 171 -14.31 -7.22 -13.98
N PRO A 172 -14.82 -7.82 -12.87
CA PRO A 172 -14.25 -9.03 -12.31
C PRO A 172 -14.58 -10.25 -13.19
N ASP A 173 -13.66 -10.60 -14.08
CA ASP A 173 -13.72 -11.81 -14.90
C ASP A 173 -12.99 -12.97 -14.19
N GLY A 174 -13.63 -13.56 -13.18
CA GLY A 174 -13.14 -14.74 -12.46
C GLY A 174 -12.50 -14.47 -11.09
N PRO A 175 -11.99 -15.52 -10.41
CA PRO A 175 -11.43 -15.40 -9.07
C PRO A 175 -10.15 -14.55 -9.07
N PRO A 176 -9.92 -13.74 -8.02
CA PRO A 176 -8.76 -12.86 -7.96
C PRO A 176 -7.46 -13.66 -7.94
N PRO A 177 -6.36 -13.15 -8.52
CA PRO A 177 -5.07 -13.80 -8.44
C PRO A 177 -4.58 -13.84 -6.99
N ALA A 178 -4.53 -15.05 -6.42
CA ALA A 178 -4.29 -15.29 -4.99
C ALA A 178 -2.85 -15.70 -4.65
N GLN A 179 -1.85 -15.15 -5.35
CA GLN A 179 -0.45 -15.41 -4.98
C GLN A 179 -0.03 -14.47 -3.84
N PRO A 180 0.60 -14.96 -2.77
CA PRO A 180 1.23 -14.09 -1.79
C PRO A 180 2.27 -13.19 -2.47
N VAL A 181 2.45 -11.97 -1.94
CA VAL A 181 3.58 -11.13 -2.36
C VAL A 181 4.86 -11.71 -1.75
N THR A 182 5.92 -11.75 -2.53
CA THR A 182 7.24 -12.15 -2.03
C THR A 182 7.90 -10.92 -1.40
N PRO A 183 8.15 -10.90 -0.08
CA PRO A 183 8.79 -9.76 0.56
C PRO A 183 10.19 -9.52 -0.02
N LEU A 184 10.54 -8.25 -0.22
CA LEU A 184 11.90 -7.83 -0.53
C LEU A 184 12.45 -7.05 0.65
N ASP A 185 13.76 -7.18 0.91
CA ASP A 185 14.45 -6.22 1.75
C ASP A 185 14.50 -4.84 1.06
N ARG A 186 14.80 -3.80 1.84
CA ARG A 186 14.78 -2.42 1.33
C ARG A 186 15.85 -2.13 0.29
N SER A 187 17.00 -2.79 0.33
CA SER A 187 18.06 -2.60 -0.66
C SER A 187 17.63 -3.16 -2.02
N ALA A 188 17.05 -4.36 -2.04
CA ALA A 188 16.48 -4.98 -3.23
C ALA A 188 15.29 -4.16 -3.76
N LEU A 189 14.47 -3.60 -2.87
CA LEU A 189 13.38 -2.71 -3.24
C LEU A 189 13.90 -1.43 -3.94
N VAL A 190 14.93 -0.78 -3.38
CA VAL A 190 15.60 0.37 -4.02
C VAL A 190 16.13 -0.01 -5.39
N GLU A 191 16.86 -1.11 -5.53
CA GLU A 191 17.40 -1.57 -6.82
C GLU A 191 16.28 -1.77 -7.85
N ARG A 192 15.17 -2.37 -7.43
CA ARG A 192 14.03 -2.65 -8.30
C ARG A 192 13.31 -1.39 -8.75
N LEU A 193 13.04 -0.48 -7.81
CA LEU A 193 12.38 0.81 -8.07
C LEU A 193 13.28 1.76 -8.88
N SER A 194 14.60 1.66 -8.73
CA SER A 194 15.57 2.53 -9.43
C SER A 194 15.51 2.38 -10.95
N ARG A 195 14.92 1.29 -11.47
CA ARG A 195 14.65 1.12 -12.91
C ARG A 195 13.69 2.18 -13.49
N TYR A 196 12.98 2.90 -12.62
CA TYR A 196 12.05 3.97 -13.00
C TYR A 196 12.63 5.37 -12.79
N LEU A 197 13.79 5.49 -12.13
CA LEU A 197 14.57 6.73 -12.11
C LEU A 197 15.06 6.97 -13.55
N ARG A 198 14.61 8.06 -14.15
CA ARG A 198 15.06 8.50 -15.48
C ARG A 198 16.14 9.55 -15.35
#